data_AF-A0A4R6ZM92-F1
#
_entry.id   AF-A0A4R6ZM92-F1
#
_cell.length_a   1.000
_cell.length_b   1.000
_cell.length_c   1.000
_cell.angle_alpha   90.00
_cell.angle_beta   90.00
_cell.angle_gamma   90.00
#
_symmetry.space_group_name_H-M   'P 1'
#
loop_
_entity.id
_entity.type
_entity.pdbx_description
1 polymer ?
#
loop_
_entity_poly.entity_id
_entity_poly.type
_entity_poly.pdbx_seq_one_letter_code
_entity_poly.pdbx_strand_id
1 'polypeptide(L)'
;MDKRKAANVNYIMEKYSGSNPLPVEKQEKQASLEIISHVLTYAESLSEDEIRAVVATTNYMFLTPLDRQKFIEILAISYRVKKNEILAWEKAISTSMEEPMLNSKPMTFDETEVLAYTRLAMGGYGTKIATEIQALLQNLFATYPNTFKRNINYKSIVGAAEYAIIVNKYVELKNFDQQTLADKYDVSRTSIAVWYRNIKKYCAWEAWH
;
A
#
# COMPACT_ATOMS: atom_id res chain seq x y z
N MET A 1 -17.26 11.52 -11.28
CA MET A 1 -16.47 12.32 -10.34
C MET A 1 -17.43 13.12 -9.47
N ASP A 2 -17.41 12.94 -8.15
CA ASP A 2 -18.34 13.60 -7.23
C ASP A 2 -18.06 15.11 -7.19
N LYS A 3 -19.08 15.95 -7.48
CA LYS A 3 -18.94 17.42 -7.56
C LYS A 3 -18.38 18.02 -6.26
N ARG A 4 -18.58 17.36 -5.11
CA ARG A 4 -18.00 17.75 -3.81
C ARG A 4 -16.49 17.58 -3.76
N LYS A 5 -15.94 16.53 -4.37
CA LYS A 5 -14.49 16.26 -4.41
C LYS A 5 -13.78 17.29 -5.29
N ALA A 6 -14.35 17.63 -6.44
CA ALA A 6 -13.80 18.65 -7.34
C ALA A 6 -13.76 20.04 -6.68
N ALA A 7 -14.80 20.42 -5.95
CA ALA A 7 -14.83 21.67 -5.19
C ALA A 7 -13.73 21.72 -4.11
N ASN A 8 -13.45 20.58 -3.47
CA ASN A 8 -12.42 20.48 -2.42
C ASN A 8 -11.00 20.58 -2.99
N VAL A 9 -10.74 19.97 -4.16
CA VAL A 9 -9.44 20.06 -4.85
C VAL A 9 -9.14 21.51 -5.27
N ASN A 10 -10.11 22.20 -5.86
CA ASN A 10 -9.93 23.60 -6.27
C ASN A 10 -9.69 24.51 -5.06
N TYR A 11 -10.40 24.30 -3.96
CA TYR A 11 -10.18 25.01 -2.70
C TYR A 11 -8.75 24.82 -2.16
N ILE A 12 -8.23 23.59 -2.18
CA ILE A 12 -6.85 23.30 -1.76
C ILE A 12 -5.84 24.03 -2.64
N MET A 13 -6.02 24.00 -3.96
CA MET A 13 -5.11 24.69 -4.88
C MET A 13 -5.15 26.21 -4.72
N GLU A 14 -6.32 26.78 -4.47
CA GLU A 14 -6.47 28.21 -4.20
C GLU A 14 -5.78 28.59 -2.88
N LYS A 15 -6.01 27.82 -1.81
CA LYS A 15 -5.40 28.00 -0.48
C LYS A 15 -3.87 28.02 -0.54
N TYR A 16 -3.26 27.24 -1.43
CA TYR A 16 -1.81 27.11 -1.55
C TYR A 16 -1.20 27.76 -2.79
N SER A 17 -2.00 28.49 -3.59
CA SER A 17 -1.56 29.12 -4.84
C SER A 17 -0.40 30.10 -4.64
N GLY A 18 -0.41 30.87 -3.55
CA GLY A 18 0.65 31.82 -3.19
C GLY A 18 1.90 31.19 -2.57
N SER A 19 1.88 29.89 -2.28
CA SER A 19 3.01 29.17 -1.67
C SER A 19 3.91 28.48 -2.71
N ASN A 20 3.61 28.53 -4.00
CA ASN A 20 4.41 27.87 -5.02
C ASN A 20 5.65 28.71 -5.39
N PRO A 21 6.88 28.29 -5.02
CA PRO A 21 8.09 29.06 -5.30
C PRO A 21 8.65 28.82 -6.71
N LEU A 22 8.01 27.97 -7.52
CA LEU A 22 8.48 27.62 -8.84
C LEU A 22 8.19 28.73 -9.85
N PRO A 23 9.10 28.99 -10.81
CA PRO A 23 8.81 29.80 -11.99
C PRO A 23 7.56 29.30 -12.71
N VAL A 24 6.76 30.21 -13.28
CA VAL A 24 5.46 29.91 -13.89
C VAL A 24 5.57 28.82 -14.97
N GLU A 25 6.64 28.85 -15.75
CA GLU A 25 6.94 27.88 -16.80
C GLU A 25 7.23 26.45 -16.29
N LYS A 26 7.43 26.26 -14.99
CA LYS A 26 7.63 24.96 -14.34
C LYS A 26 6.40 24.51 -13.54
N GLN A 27 5.32 25.29 -13.56
CA GLN A 27 4.10 24.98 -12.81
C GLN A 27 3.13 24.16 -13.65
N GLU A 28 3.13 22.85 -13.46
CA GLU A 28 2.17 21.93 -14.10
C GLU A 28 0.84 21.89 -13.33
N LYS A 29 0.04 22.96 -13.46
CA LYS A 29 -1.22 23.11 -12.70
C LYS A 29 -2.21 21.97 -12.93
N GLN A 30 -2.39 21.55 -14.18
CA GLN A 30 -3.35 20.50 -14.54
C GLN A 30 -2.92 19.13 -13.97
N ALA A 31 -1.65 18.77 -14.16
CA ALA A 31 -1.11 17.51 -13.64
C ALA A 31 -1.08 17.50 -12.10
N SER A 32 -0.84 18.66 -11.47
CA SER A 32 -0.93 18.80 -10.01
C SER A 32 -2.35 18.56 -9.49
N LEU A 33 -3.37 19.08 -10.19
CA LEU A 33 -4.78 18.85 -9.85
C LEU A 33 -5.15 17.38 -9.93
N GLU A 34 -4.69 16.68 -10.96
CA GLU A 34 -4.94 15.25 -11.16
C GLU A 34 -4.38 14.41 -10.01
N ILE A 35 -3.13 14.67 -9.60
CA ILE A 35 -2.51 13.97 -8.47
C ILE A 35 -3.22 14.29 -7.15
N ILE A 36 -3.54 15.55 -6.88
CA ILE A 36 -4.25 15.91 -5.63
C ILE A 36 -5.63 15.23 -5.60
N SER A 37 -6.35 15.23 -6.72
CA SER A 37 -7.64 14.56 -6.84
C SER A 37 -7.52 13.05 -6.62
N HIS A 38 -6.48 12.42 -7.19
CA HIS A 38 -6.16 11.01 -6.96
C HIS A 38 -5.94 10.73 -5.47
N VAL A 39 -5.05 11.47 -4.82
CA VAL A 39 -4.73 11.30 -3.40
C VAL A 39 -5.97 11.47 -2.50
N LEU A 40 -6.77 12.52 -2.72
CA LEU A 40 -8.02 12.74 -1.96
C LEU A 40 -9.10 11.69 -2.26
N THR A 41 -9.02 11.00 -3.39
CA THR A 41 -9.98 9.95 -3.74
C THR A 41 -9.72 8.68 -2.94
N TYR A 42 -8.44 8.36 -2.68
CA TYR A 42 -8.03 7.08 -2.10
C TYR A 42 -7.55 7.16 -0.64
N ALA A 43 -7.23 8.35 -0.12
CA ALA A 43 -6.91 8.54 1.30
C ALA A 43 -8.21 8.66 2.14
N GLU A 44 -8.33 7.90 3.23
CA GLU A 44 -9.55 7.88 4.06
C GLU A 44 -9.74 9.14 4.94
N SER A 45 -8.72 9.97 5.08
CA SER A 45 -8.77 11.36 5.57
C SER A 45 -7.34 11.89 5.60
N LEU A 46 -7.14 13.16 5.27
CA LEU A 46 -5.83 13.82 5.38
C LEU A 46 -5.96 15.01 6.32
N SER A 47 -5.00 15.13 7.23
CA SER A 47 -4.79 16.35 8.01
C SER A 47 -4.35 17.51 7.11
N GLU A 48 -4.48 18.75 7.60
CA GLU A 48 -4.02 19.92 6.83
C GLU A 48 -2.52 19.88 6.51
N ASP A 49 -1.70 19.31 7.40
CA ASP A 49 -0.27 19.15 7.20
C ASP A 49 0.05 18.14 6.10
N GLU A 50 -0.71 17.03 6.05
CA GLU A 50 -0.58 16.04 4.97
C GLU A 50 -1.05 16.62 3.63
N ILE A 51 -2.15 17.37 3.60
CA ILE A 51 -2.60 18.06 2.38
C ILE A 51 -1.52 19.01 1.88
N ARG A 52 -0.90 19.79 2.78
CA ARG A 52 0.18 20.71 2.43
C ARG A 52 1.39 19.98 1.85
N ALA A 53 1.77 18.83 2.44
CA ALA A 53 2.84 17.99 1.94
C ALA A 53 2.52 17.40 0.56
N VAL A 54 1.28 16.96 0.33
CA VAL A 54 0.83 16.48 -0.99
C VAL A 54 0.94 17.60 -2.04
N VAL A 55 0.49 18.82 -1.75
CA VAL A 55 0.61 19.95 -2.67
C VAL A 55 2.08 20.33 -2.94
N ALA A 56 2.94 20.31 -1.92
CA ALA A 56 4.38 20.53 -2.12
C ALA A 56 4.98 19.46 -3.05
N THR A 57 4.54 18.22 -2.87
CA THR A 57 4.99 17.05 -3.63
C THR A 57 4.55 17.08 -5.08
N THR A 58 3.30 17.47 -5.36
CA THR A 58 2.81 17.55 -6.75
C THR A 58 3.60 18.56 -7.58
N ASN A 59 3.97 19.70 -6.98
CA ASN A 59 4.84 20.69 -7.61
C ASN A 59 6.27 20.18 -7.82
N TYR A 60 6.74 19.25 -6.98
CA TYR A 60 8.06 18.64 -7.09
C TYR A 60 8.13 17.55 -8.19
N MET A 61 7.08 16.74 -8.33
CA MET A 61 7.08 15.52 -9.16
C MET A 61 7.24 15.78 -10.67
N PHE A 62 6.86 16.95 -11.18
CA PHE A 62 6.98 17.26 -12.61
C PHE A 62 8.27 17.98 -12.99
N LEU A 63 9.14 18.25 -12.02
CA LEU A 63 10.42 18.87 -12.28
C LEU A 63 11.39 17.90 -12.94
N THR A 64 12.25 18.44 -13.81
CA THR A 64 13.40 17.70 -14.35
C THR A 64 14.35 17.28 -13.22
N PRO A 65 15.21 16.26 -13.40
CA PRO A 65 16.14 15.84 -12.35
C PRO A 65 17.02 16.97 -11.79
N LEU A 66 17.45 17.90 -12.66
CA LEU A 66 18.26 19.06 -12.27
C LEU A 66 17.43 20.08 -11.48
N ASP A 67 16.19 20.33 -11.88
CA ASP A 67 15.28 21.22 -11.14
C ASP A 67 14.87 20.62 -9.79
N ARG A 68 14.66 19.29 -9.71
CA ARG A 68 14.37 18.60 -8.44
C ARG A 68 15.47 18.84 -7.41
N GLN A 69 16.74 18.70 -7.80
CA GLN A 69 17.87 18.99 -6.91
C GLN A 69 17.90 20.44 -6.45
N LYS A 70 17.58 21.38 -7.36
CA LYS A 70 17.59 22.81 -7.10
C LYS A 70 16.46 23.27 -6.19
N PHE A 71 15.25 22.73 -6.37
CA PHE A 71 14.03 23.28 -5.78
C PHE A 71 13.48 22.49 -4.58
N ILE A 72 13.98 21.29 -4.29
CA ILE A 72 13.41 20.46 -3.21
C ILE A 72 13.45 21.14 -1.83
N GLU A 73 14.56 21.80 -1.47
CA GLU A 73 14.68 22.54 -0.21
C GLU A 73 13.80 23.80 -0.22
N ILE A 74 13.70 24.46 -1.37
CA ILE A 74 12.89 25.68 -1.54
C ILE A 74 11.40 25.36 -1.38
N LEU A 75 10.95 24.26 -1.98
CA LEU A 75 9.59 23.75 -1.83
C LEU A 75 9.31 23.36 -0.37
N ALA A 76 10.22 22.64 0.27
CA ALA A 76 10.09 22.27 1.69
C ALA A 76 9.89 23.51 2.58
N ILE A 77 10.70 24.57 2.38
CA ILE A 77 10.57 25.82 3.12
C ILE A 77 9.26 26.54 2.81
N SER A 78 8.93 26.71 1.52
CA SER A 78 7.75 27.47 1.09
C SER A 78 6.44 26.87 1.59
N TYR A 79 6.37 25.55 1.61
CA TYR A 79 5.20 24.81 2.11
C TYR A 79 5.32 24.43 3.59
N ARG A 80 6.38 24.79 4.31
CA ARG A 80 6.61 24.43 5.72
C ARG A 80 6.42 22.92 5.96
N VAL A 81 7.10 22.12 5.15
CA VAL A 81 7.13 20.65 5.23
C VAL A 81 8.57 20.19 5.21
N LYS A 82 8.84 18.96 5.67
CA LYS A 82 10.18 18.39 5.59
C LYS A 82 10.44 17.86 4.18
N LYS A 83 11.66 18.04 3.68
CA LYS A 83 12.12 17.40 2.44
C LYS A 83 11.84 15.90 2.38
N ASN A 84 12.07 15.19 3.50
CA ASN A 84 11.81 13.76 3.58
C ASN A 84 10.32 13.42 3.46
N GLU A 85 9.42 14.32 3.85
CA GLU A 85 7.98 14.14 3.67
C GLU A 85 7.61 14.28 2.19
N ILE A 86 8.20 15.24 1.47
CA ILE A 86 8.02 15.38 0.01
C ILE A 86 8.44 14.10 -0.71
N LEU A 87 9.62 13.55 -0.39
CA LEU A 87 10.12 12.32 -1.00
C LEU A 87 9.28 11.08 -0.63
N ALA A 88 8.80 11.02 0.61
CA ALA A 88 7.92 9.93 1.05
C ALA A 88 6.57 9.96 0.31
N TRP A 89 6.00 11.15 0.14
CA TRP A 89 4.77 11.35 -0.62
C TRP A 89 4.98 11.09 -2.11
N GLU A 90 6.10 11.50 -2.72
CA GLU A 90 6.41 11.19 -4.13
C GLU A 90 6.37 9.68 -4.34
N LYS A 91 7.05 8.93 -3.46
CA LYS A 91 7.07 7.47 -3.54
C LYS A 91 5.67 6.88 -3.38
N ALA A 92 4.90 7.33 -2.40
CA ALA A 92 3.56 6.83 -2.13
C ALA A 92 2.60 7.12 -3.31
N ILE A 93 2.65 8.33 -3.86
CA ILE A 93 1.84 8.76 -5.00
C ILE A 93 2.22 7.95 -6.24
N SER A 94 3.52 7.88 -6.57
CA SER A 94 4.00 7.13 -7.74
C SER A 94 3.59 5.67 -7.67
N THR A 95 3.76 5.02 -6.50
CA THR A 95 3.29 3.64 -6.28
C THR A 95 1.79 3.50 -6.52
N SER A 96 0.98 4.43 -5.99
CA SER A 96 -0.48 4.39 -6.15
C SER A 96 -0.98 4.71 -7.56
N MET A 97 -0.17 5.35 -8.40
CA MET A 97 -0.50 5.69 -9.79
C MET A 97 0.06 4.65 -10.78
N GLU A 98 1.18 4.01 -10.46
CA GLU A 98 1.78 2.91 -11.23
C GLU A 98 1.10 1.56 -10.96
N GLU A 99 0.49 1.38 -9.78
CA GLU A 99 -0.39 0.24 -9.56
C GLU A 99 -1.50 0.29 -10.62
N PRO A 100 -1.62 -0.72 -11.50
CA PRO A 100 -2.72 -0.77 -12.44
C PRO A 100 -3.98 -0.67 -11.59
N MET A 101 -4.77 0.36 -11.87
CA MET A 101 -6.13 0.53 -11.36
C MET A 101 -6.97 -0.62 -11.89
N LEU A 102 -6.71 -1.83 -11.40
CA LEU A 102 -7.71 -2.87 -11.29
C LEU A 102 -8.86 -2.19 -10.60
N ASN A 103 -9.96 -2.05 -11.32
CA ASN A 103 -11.24 -1.59 -10.82
C ASN A 103 -11.70 -2.49 -9.67
N SER A 104 -11.05 -2.42 -8.51
CA SER A 104 -11.54 -3.04 -7.30
C SER A 104 -12.54 -2.06 -6.74
N LYS A 105 -13.82 -2.33 -7.01
CA LYS A 105 -14.88 -2.00 -6.05
C LYS A 105 -14.34 -2.22 -4.63
N PRO A 106 -14.69 -1.36 -3.65
CA PRO A 106 -14.30 -1.58 -2.26
C PRO A 106 -14.69 -3.01 -1.88
N MET A 107 -13.69 -3.87 -1.72
CA MET A 107 -13.89 -5.26 -1.39
C MET A 107 -13.88 -5.32 0.13
N THR A 108 -15.03 -5.59 0.71
CA THR A 108 -15.08 -6.03 2.10
C THR A 108 -14.17 -7.24 2.21
N PHE A 109 -13.27 -7.26 3.19
CA PHE A 109 -12.43 -8.43 3.44
C PHE A 109 -13.33 -9.63 3.73
N ASP A 110 -13.54 -10.50 2.74
CA ASP A 110 -14.42 -11.66 2.85
C ASP A 110 -13.58 -12.88 3.23
N GLU A 111 -13.61 -13.23 4.51
CA GLU A 111 -12.94 -14.42 5.04
C GLU A 111 -13.34 -15.70 4.30
N THR A 112 -14.58 -15.77 3.79
CA THR A 112 -15.10 -16.91 3.02
C THR A 112 -14.34 -17.06 1.70
N GLU A 113 -14.09 -15.95 1.02
CA GLU A 113 -13.33 -15.94 -0.24
C GLU A 113 -11.87 -16.32 0.01
N VAL A 114 -11.26 -15.84 1.09
CA VAL A 114 -9.89 -16.20 1.44
C VAL A 114 -9.76 -17.70 1.70
N LEU A 115 -10.71 -18.29 2.43
CA LEU A 115 -10.72 -19.73 2.71
C LEU A 115 -10.98 -20.56 1.44
N ALA A 116 -11.86 -20.10 0.55
CA ALA A 116 -12.11 -20.74 -0.74
C ALA A 116 -10.86 -20.70 -1.63
N TYR A 117 -10.20 -19.54 -1.74
CA TYR A 117 -8.96 -19.37 -2.50
C TYR A 117 -7.83 -20.22 -1.91
N THR A 118 -7.72 -20.31 -0.59
CA THR A 118 -6.71 -21.15 0.08
C THR A 118 -6.86 -22.61 -0.34
N ARG A 119 -8.08 -23.15 -0.44
CA ARG A 119 -8.30 -24.53 -0.91
C ARG A 119 -7.80 -24.76 -2.33
N LEU A 120 -8.01 -23.78 -3.22
CA LEU A 120 -7.53 -23.84 -4.60
C LEU A 120 -5.99 -23.74 -4.67
N ALA A 121 -5.41 -22.77 -3.96
CA ALA A 121 -3.97 -22.54 -3.95
C ALA A 121 -3.18 -23.67 -3.27
N MET A 122 -3.83 -24.42 -2.38
CA MET A 122 -3.27 -25.58 -1.69
C MET A 122 -3.54 -26.91 -2.40
N GLY A 123 -4.16 -26.92 -3.59
CA GLY A 123 -4.54 -28.15 -4.29
C GLY A 123 -3.37 -29.10 -4.61
N GLY A 124 -2.13 -28.58 -4.64
CA GLY A 124 -0.92 -29.39 -4.80
C GLY A 124 -0.38 -30.00 -3.50
N TYR A 125 -0.90 -29.61 -2.34
CA TYR A 125 -0.54 -30.16 -1.04
C TYR A 125 -1.59 -31.17 -0.56
N GLY A 126 -1.16 -32.12 0.27
CA GLY A 126 -2.08 -33.05 0.93
C GLY A 126 -3.10 -32.32 1.82
N THR A 127 -4.26 -32.94 2.05
CA THR A 127 -5.37 -32.40 2.84
C THR A 127 -4.94 -31.89 4.22
N LYS A 128 -3.97 -32.57 4.86
CA LYS A 128 -3.40 -32.19 6.15
C LYS A 128 -2.81 -30.77 6.15
N ILE A 129 -1.96 -30.44 5.17
CA ILE A 129 -1.29 -29.13 5.08
C ILE A 129 -2.31 -28.03 4.80
N ALA A 130 -3.26 -28.29 3.89
CA ALA A 130 -4.34 -27.36 3.58
C ALA A 130 -5.20 -27.02 4.81
N THR A 131 -5.51 -28.02 5.65
CA THR A 131 -6.25 -27.81 6.91
C THR A 131 -5.44 -26.98 7.90
N GLU A 132 -4.14 -27.24 8.06
CA GLU A 132 -3.30 -26.48 8.98
C GLU A 132 -3.16 -25.00 8.57
N ILE A 133 -3.04 -24.74 7.26
CA ILE A 133 -3.00 -23.37 6.73
C ILE A 133 -4.34 -22.66 6.96
N GLN A 134 -5.47 -23.34 6.74
CA GLN A 134 -6.79 -22.79 7.03
C GLN A 134 -6.98 -22.46 8.52
N ALA A 135 -6.57 -23.36 9.41
CA ALA A 135 -6.63 -23.12 10.86
C ALA A 135 -5.77 -21.92 11.29
N LEU A 136 -4.57 -21.77 10.68
CA LEU A 136 -3.71 -20.62 10.93
C LEU A 136 -4.36 -19.30 10.48
N LEU A 137 -4.97 -19.28 9.28
CA LEU A 137 -5.68 -18.11 8.76
C LEU A 137 -6.88 -17.73 9.62
N GLN A 138 -7.68 -18.71 10.06
CA GLN A 138 -8.79 -18.46 10.98
C GLN A 138 -8.31 -17.86 12.31
N ASN A 139 -7.22 -18.39 12.87
CA ASN A 139 -6.63 -17.83 14.08
C ASN A 139 -6.13 -16.39 13.86
N LEU A 140 -5.50 -16.12 12.72
CA LEU A 140 -5.08 -14.75 12.35
C LEU A 140 -6.28 -13.81 12.29
N PHE A 141 -7.38 -14.20 11.67
CA PHE A 141 -8.56 -13.33 11.54
C PHE A 141 -9.23 -13.07 12.89
N ALA A 142 -9.23 -14.06 13.78
CA ALA A 142 -9.77 -13.91 15.13
C ALA A 142 -8.90 -13.02 16.05
N THR A 143 -7.58 -12.98 15.84
CA THR A 143 -6.62 -12.35 16.77
C THR A 143 -6.04 -11.03 16.28
N TYR A 144 -6.13 -10.74 14.99
CA TYR A 144 -5.52 -9.55 14.41
C TYR A 144 -6.28 -8.27 14.83
N PRO A 145 -5.63 -7.34 15.55
CA PRO A 145 -6.31 -6.28 16.32
C PRO A 145 -6.84 -5.10 15.49
N ASN A 146 -6.63 -5.12 14.17
CA ASN A 146 -7.10 -4.08 13.26
C ASN A 146 -7.98 -4.74 12.21
N THR A 147 -9.21 -4.26 12.03
CA THR A 147 -10.02 -4.60 10.85
C THR A 147 -9.14 -4.50 9.61
N PHE A 148 -9.08 -5.59 8.83
CA PHE A 148 -8.27 -5.64 7.62
C PHE A 148 -8.49 -4.35 6.82
N LYS A 149 -7.42 -3.58 6.63
CA LYS A 149 -7.46 -2.39 5.78
C LYS A 149 -8.06 -2.79 4.43
N ARG A 150 -8.96 -1.96 3.89
CA ARG A 150 -9.81 -2.26 2.73
C ARG A 150 -9.06 -2.65 1.45
N ASN A 151 -7.76 -2.40 1.38
CA ASN A 151 -6.91 -2.67 0.20
C ASN A 151 -5.90 -3.82 0.43
N ILE A 152 -6.11 -4.68 1.42
CA ILE A 152 -5.22 -5.81 1.65
C ILE A 152 -5.48 -6.88 0.59
N ASN A 153 -4.47 -7.17 -0.22
CA ASN A 153 -4.50 -8.30 -1.14
C ASN A 153 -4.44 -9.61 -0.33
N TYR A 154 -5.55 -10.33 -0.21
CA TYR A 154 -5.64 -11.57 0.57
C TYR A 154 -4.66 -12.65 0.10
N LYS A 155 -4.24 -12.65 -1.17
CA LYS A 155 -3.25 -13.60 -1.70
C LYS A 155 -1.91 -13.49 -0.97
N SER A 156 -1.56 -12.27 -0.55
CA SER A 156 -0.35 -12.04 0.25
C SER A 156 -0.43 -12.65 1.66
N ILE A 157 -1.64 -12.70 2.25
CA ILE A 157 -1.89 -13.36 3.53
C ILE A 157 -1.81 -14.88 3.37
N VAL A 158 -2.46 -15.42 2.33
CA VAL A 158 -2.45 -16.86 2.05
C VAL A 158 -1.04 -17.36 1.74
N GLY A 159 -0.27 -16.64 0.92
CA GLY A 159 1.13 -16.96 0.66
C GLY A 159 2.01 -16.87 1.91
N ALA A 160 1.76 -15.92 2.80
CA ALA A 160 2.47 -15.85 4.08
C ALA A 160 2.10 -16.99 5.04
N ALA A 161 0.84 -17.44 5.04
CA ALA A 161 0.40 -18.58 5.84
C ALA A 161 0.97 -19.90 5.31
N GLU A 162 1.02 -20.10 3.98
CA GLU A 162 1.73 -21.21 3.35
C GLU A 162 3.21 -21.21 3.75
N TYR A 163 3.88 -20.07 3.60
CA TYR A 163 5.27 -19.93 4.00
C TYR A 163 5.47 -20.28 5.49
N ALA A 164 4.58 -19.81 6.36
CA ALA A 164 4.65 -20.07 7.79
C ALA A 164 4.48 -21.55 8.14
N ILE A 165 3.54 -22.27 7.53
CA ILE A 165 3.34 -23.70 7.82
C ILE A 165 4.49 -24.53 7.25
N ILE A 166 4.90 -24.28 6.00
CA ILE A 166 5.94 -25.08 5.36
C ILE A 166 7.30 -24.87 6.04
N VAL A 167 7.70 -23.63 6.30
CA VAL A 167 9.01 -23.34 6.91
C VAL A 167 9.13 -23.83 8.35
N ASN A 168 8.03 -23.94 9.10
CA ASN A 168 8.08 -24.34 10.51
C ASN A 168 7.69 -25.80 10.77
N LYS A 169 6.91 -26.45 9.90
CA LYS A 169 6.36 -27.80 10.16
C LYS A 169 6.63 -28.83 9.08
N TYR A 170 6.97 -28.39 7.87
CA TYR A 170 7.18 -29.26 6.71
C TYR A 170 8.42 -28.80 5.95
N VAL A 171 9.55 -28.72 6.65
CA VAL A 171 10.81 -28.15 6.12
C VAL A 171 11.29 -28.94 4.89
N GLU A 172 11.00 -30.23 4.84
CA GLU A 172 11.26 -31.12 3.71
C GLU A 172 10.52 -30.70 2.42
N LEU A 173 9.43 -29.94 2.55
CA LEU A 173 8.66 -29.38 1.42
C LEU A 173 9.08 -27.94 1.08
N LYS A 174 10.08 -27.38 1.78
CA LYS A 174 10.59 -26.02 1.52
C LYS A 174 11.45 -26.01 0.26
N ASN A 175 10.81 -26.10 -0.90
CA ASN A 175 11.43 -25.93 -2.21
C ASN A 175 11.25 -24.51 -2.78
N PHE A 176 10.76 -23.57 -1.98
CA PHE A 176 10.48 -22.19 -2.39
C PHE A 176 11.02 -21.19 -1.36
N ASP A 177 11.36 -19.99 -1.83
CA ASP A 177 11.62 -18.82 -1.01
C ASP A 177 10.45 -17.82 -1.07
N GLN A 178 10.56 -16.70 -0.36
CA GLN A 178 9.52 -15.68 -0.36
C GLN A 178 9.29 -15.04 -1.73
N GLN A 179 10.30 -15.05 -2.63
CA GLN A 179 10.15 -14.54 -3.98
C GLN A 179 9.35 -15.52 -4.85
N THR A 180 9.64 -16.81 -4.74
CA THR A 180 8.92 -17.88 -5.44
C THR A 180 7.43 -17.90 -5.07
N LEU A 181 7.10 -17.65 -3.80
CA LEU A 181 5.71 -17.49 -3.39
C LEU A 181 5.11 -16.18 -3.88
N ALA A 182 5.88 -15.09 -3.89
CA ALA A 182 5.41 -13.81 -4.41
C ALA A 182 4.97 -13.94 -5.87
N ASP A 183 5.76 -14.65 -6.67
CA ASP A 183 5.45 -14.95 -8.06
C ASP A 183 4.24 -15.90 -8.18
N LYS A 184 4.15 -16.94 -7.34
CA LYS A 184 2.99 -17.88 -7.29
C LYS A 184 1.67 -17.15 -7.01
N TYR A 185 1.70 -16.16 -6.11
CA TYR A 185 0.52 -15.46 -5.64
C TYR A 185 0.24 -14.15 -6.39
N ASP A 186 1.10 -13.76 -7.33
CA ASP A 186 1.02 -12.48 -8.05
C ASP A 186 0.97 -11.29 -7.06
N VAL A 187 1.92 -11.27 -6.13
CA VAL A 187 2.06 -10.24 -5.09
C VAL A 187 3.52 -9.83 -4.93
N SER A 188 3.79 -8.74 -4.21
CA SER A 188 5.16 -8.37 -3.90
C SER A 188 5.75 -9.25 -2.79
N ARG A 189 7.03 -9.59 -2.88
CA ARG A 189 7.77 -10.27 -1.80
C ARG A 189 7.66 -9.53 -0.46
N THR A 190 7.67 -8.20 -0.49
CA THR A 190 7.53 -7.36 0.70
C THR A 190 6.16 -7.58 1.37
N SER A 191 5.08 -7.76 0.60
CA SER A 191 3.75 -8.04 1.16
C SER A 191 3.72 -9.37 1.92
N ILE A 192 4.31 -10.43 1.36
CA ILE A 192 4.44 -11.74 2.03
C ILE A 192 5.27 -11.62 3.31
N ALA A 193 6.39 -10.89 3.27
CA ALA A 193 7.25 -10.69 4.44
C ALA A 193 6.56 -9.94 5.58
N VAL A 194 5.74 -8.92 5.26
CA VAL A 194 4.94 -8.18 6.24
C VAL A 194 3.91 -9.09 6.89
N TRP A 195 3.16 -9.87 6.10
CA TRP A 195 2.15 -10.77 6.63
C TRP A 195 2.73 -11.92 7.42
N TYR A 196 3.87 -12.46 7.00
CA TYR A 196 4.58 -13.47 7.76
C TYR A 196 4.98 -12.97 9.16
N ARG A 197 5.44 -11.70 9.26
CA ARG A 197 5.72 -11.07 10.55
C ARG A 197 4.47 -10.91 11.40
N ASN A 198 3.34 -10.53 10.80
CA ASN A 198 2.07 -10.41 11.51
C ASN A 198 1.56 -11.76 12.01
N ILE A 199 1.60 -12.80 11.18
CA ILE A 199 1.27 -14.18 11.56
C ILE A 199 2.14 -14.63 12.73
N LYS A 200 3.46 -14.38 12.67
CA LYS A 200 4.35 -14.67 13.81
C LYS A 200 3.97 -13.90 15.08
N LYS A 201 3.58 -12.63 14.95
CA LYS A 201 3.25 -11.78 16.10
C LYS A 201 1.91 -12.14 16.75
N TYR A 202 0.91 -12.48 15.95
CA TYR A 202 -0.48 -12.62 16.41
C TYR A 202 -0.96 -14.07 16.51
N CYS A 203 -0.31 -15.00 15.80
CA CYS A 203 -0.76 -16.38 15.70
C CYS A 203 0.23 -17.42 16.28
N ALA A 204 1.48 -17.06 16.57
CA ALA A 204 2.41 -17.95 17.27
C ALA A 204 2.11 -17.85 18.78
N TRP A 205 1.68 -18.88 19.52
CA TRP A 205 2.22 -20.24 19.73
C TRP A 205 3.71 -20.21 20.08
N GLU A 206 4.00 -20.31 21.38
CA GLU A 206 5.31 -20.36 22.04
C GLU A 206 6.26 -21.50 21.59
N ALA A 207 5.97 -22.18 20.47
CA ALA A 207 6.63 -23.42 20.05
C ALA A 207 7.37 -23.33 18.70
N TRP A 208 7.57 -22.14 18.12
CA TRP A 208 8.34 -21.98 16.87
C TRP A 208 9.72 -21.38 17.18
N HIS A 209 10.55 -22.19 17.83
CA HIS A 209 11.97 -21.94 18.05
C HIS A 209 12.82 -22.66 17.00
#